data_AF-A0A497FHC4-F1
#
_entry.id   AF-A0A497FHC4-F1
#
_cell.length_a   1.000
_cell.length_b   1.000
_cell.length_c   1.000
_cell.angle_alpha   90.00
_cell.angle_beta   90.00
_cell.angle_gamma   90.00
#
_symmetry.space_group_name_H-M   'P 1'
#
loop_
_entity.id
_entity.type
_entity.pdbx_description
1 polymer ?
#
loop_
_entity_poly.entity_id
_entity_poly.type
_entity_poly.pdbx_seq_one_letter_code
_entity_poly.pdbx_strand_id
1 'polypeptide(L)'
;MIAMLILIVGLLKFDSGKTSLTASLVKEARSRGVDAVAVKPVGAHNAWNQYDTVLKSFEMRVLVGSDAYRLWKASDQVEPIEVLSPFDILIVPPDSEKTGFDRYLDIVENLFSQAALARLTKIEEHSFKSKHYVIKDTLRETTRPLHRILTRLSRFLQAEEIEIEDLLQISYSSGMEIDKVLEYLLEKHELVIVESFNDAACPTSICLNADRVILVTPGKAYVYSGVEYKKVLESFSEIKGLNITTPEVVRLLKPILTTNLTPKPSNSLDEPKAEISRILDIALNVT
;
A
#
# COMPACT_ATOMS: atom_id res chain seq x y z
N MET A 1 -21.69 -14.29 4.60
CA MET A 1 -21.56 -13.90 3.18
C MET A 1 -20.13 -14.22 2.77
N ILE A 2 -19.88 -14.57 1.51
CA ILE A 2 -18.51 -14.65 1.00
C ILE A 2 -18.12 -13.22 0.65
N ALA A 3 -17.06 -12.70 1.28
CA ALA A 3 -16.58 -11.35 0.99
C ALA A 3 -16.00 -11.27 -0.42
N MET A 4 -16.19 -10.12 -1.07
CA MET A 4 -15.55 -9.82 -2.34
C MET A 4 -14.18 -9.19 -2.14
N LEU A 5 -13.22 -9.62 -2.95
CA LEU A 5 -11.86 -9.09 -2.99
C LEU A 5 -11.59 -8.40 -4.33
N ILE A 6 -11.37 -7.10 -4.31
CA ILE A 6 -10.94 -6.32 -5.48
C ILE A 6 -9.48 -5.92 -5.31
N LEU A 7 -8.64 -6.24 -6.29
CA LEU A 7 -7.24 -5.83 -6.31
C LEU A 7 -7.03 -4.60 -7.22
N ILE A 8 -6.43 -3.54 -6.71
CA ILE A 8 -6.07 -2.33 -7.44
C ILE A 8 -4.56 -2.36 -7.73
N VAL A 9 -4.20 -2.37 -9.02
CA VAL A 9 -2.80 -2.41 -9.48
C VAL A 9 -2.46 -1.19 -10.33
N GLY A 10 -1.19 -0.86 -10.43
CA GLY A 10 -0.71 0.34 -11.14
C GLY A 10 0.24 -0.04 -12.26
N LEU A 11 0.12 0.60 -13.42
CA LEU A 11 1.05 0.37 -14.53
C LEU A 11 2.43 0.98 -14.26
N LEU A 12 2.46 2.13 -13.58
CA LEU A 12 3.69 2.85 -13.28
C LEU A 12 4.17 2.50 -11.87
N LYS A 13 5.49 2.46 -11.71
CA LYS A 13 6.16 2.26 -10.42
C LYS A 13 5.70 3.30 -9.38
N PHE A 14 5.45 4.54 -9.80
CA PHE A 14 4.99 5.61 -8.92
C PHE A 14 3.76 6.32 -9.50
N ASP A 15 2.91 6.86 -8.63
CA ASP A 15 1.85 7.84 -8.96
C ASP A 15 0.90 7.48 -10.11
N SER A 16 0.55 6.20 -10.25
CA SER A 16 -0.48 5.75 -11.21
C SER A 16 -1.89 6.28 -10.89
N GLY A 17 -2.12 6.85 -9.69
CA GLY A 17 -3.44 7.30 -9.22
C GLY A 17 -4.24 6.26 -8.43
N LYS A 18 -3.60 5.15 -8.01
CA LYS A 18 -4.23 4.03 -7.29
C LYS A 18 -4.98 4.48 -6.04
N THR A 19 -4.32 5.18 -5.12
CA THR A 19 -4.92 5.62 -3.84
C THR A 19 -6.19 6.42 -4.02
N SER A 20 -6.21 7.34 -4.98
CA SER A 20 -7.40 8.16 -5.26
C SER A 20 -8.56 7.30 -5.77
N LEU A 21 -8.28 6.34 -6.66
CA LEU A 21 -9.28 5.40 -7.16
C LEU A 21 -9.80 4.49 -6.04
N THR A 22 -8.90 3.85 -5.28
CA THR A 22 -9.22 2.96 -4.16
C THR A 22 -10.11 3.67 -3.14
N ALA A 23 -9.72 4.86 -2.69
CA ALA A 23 -10.50 5.65 -1.75
C ALA A 23 -11.90 6.00 -2.29
N SER A 24 -11.98 6.37 -3.58
CA SER A 24 -13.26 6.69 -4.21
C SER A 24 -14.18 5.47 -4.32
N LEU A 25 -13.64 4.29 -4.66
CA LEU A 25 -14.40 3.05 -4.75
C LEU A 25 -14.97 2.63 -3.40
N VAL A 26 -14.18 2.73 -2.33
CA VAL A 26 -14.67 2.42 -0.98
C VAL A 26 -15.75 3.40 -0.55
N LYS A 27 -15.56 4.71 -0.74
CA LYS A 27 -16.62 5.69 -0.42
C LYS A 27 -17.90 5.46 -1.20
N GLU A 28 -17.80 5.10 -2.49
CA GLU A 28 -18.96 4.78 -3.34
C GLU A 28 -19.65 3.49 -2.90
N ALA A 29 -18.91 2.46 -2.52
CA ALA A 29 -19.50 1.22 -2.00
C ALA A 29 -20.25 1.48 -0.67
N ARG A 30 -19.61 2.21 0.25
CA ARG A 30 -20.20 2.55 1.55
C ARG A 30 -21.40 3.47 1.43
N SER A 31 -21.41 4.42 0.48
CA SER A 31 -22.58 5.29 0.23
C SER A 31 -23.81 4.50 -0.24
N ARG A 32 -23.60 3.30 -0.79
CA ARG A 32 -24.65 2.35 -1.21
C ARG A 32 -25.01 1.33 -0.12
N GLY A 33 -24.43 1.44 1.07
CA GLY A 33 -24.67 0.55 2.20
C GLY A 33 -23.87 -0.75 2.19
N VAL A 34 -22.85 -0.88 1.34
CA VAL A 34 -21.92 -2.04 1.36
C VAL A 34 -20.89 -1.84 2.46
N ASP A 35 -20.68 -2.85 3.30
CA ASP A 35 -19.59 -2.81 4.28
C ASP A 35 -18.23 -3.04 3.60
N ALA A 36 -17.58 -1.93 3.23
CA ALA A 36 -16.34 -1.94 2.46
C ALA A 36 -15.18 -1.30 3.22
N VAL A 37 -13.98 -1.86 3.05
CA VAL A 37 -12.71 -1.33 3.54
C VAL A 37 -11.63 -1.33 2.45
N ALA A 38 -10.72 -0.36 2.51
CA ALA A 38 -9.53 -0.30 1.68
C ALA A 38 -8.29 -0.72 2.47
N VAL A 39 -7.45 -1.54 1.86
CA VAL A 39 -6.22 -2.07 2.47
C VAL A 39 -5.03 -1.74 1.60
N LYS A 40 -3.94 -1.27 2.20
CA LYS A 40 -2.63 -1.14 1.56
C LYS A 40 -1.63 -2.05 2.28
N PRO A 41 -1.50 -3.32 1.83
CA PRO A 41 -0.74 -4.36 2.52
C PRO A 41 0.70 -3.93 2.83
N VAL A 42 1.34 -3.31 1.85
CA VAL A 42 2.69 -2.76 1.94
C VAL A 42 2.68 -1.30 1.50
N GLY A 43 3.18 -0.43 2.36
CA GLY A 43 3.29 1.01 2.14
C GLY A 43 4.71 1.51 2.31
N ALA A 44 5.03 2.60 1.61
CA ALA A 44 6.21 3.38 1.91
C ALA A 44 5.91 4.87 1.72
N HIS A 45 6.51 5.70 2.56
CA HIS A 45 6.28 7.15 2.55
C HIS A 45 7.55 7.90 2.97
N ASN A 46 7.66 9.17 2.62
CA ASN A 46 8.91 9.93 2.72
C ASN A 46 8.81 11.07 3.74
N ALA A 47 9.75 11.10 4.69
CA ALA A 47 9.77 12.05 5.81
C ALA A 47 9.89 13.51 5.37
N TRP A 48 10.40 13.79 4.18
CA TRP A 48 10.63 15.14 3.68
C TRP A 48 9.42 15.71 2.96
N ASN A 49 8.96 15.05 1.88
CA ASN A 49 7.85 15.57 1.07
C ASN A 49 6.46 15.17 1.63
N GLN A 50 6.40 14.25 2.59
CA GLN A 50 5.17 13.84 3.28
C GLN A 50 5.31 14.03 4.79
N TYR A 51 5.95 15.11 5.25
CA TYR A 51 6.27 15.35 6.67
C TYR A 51 5.06 15.23 7.64
N ASP A 52 3.84 15.51 7.17
CA ASP A 52 2.61 15.32 7.95
C ASP A 52 2.45 13.89 8.48
N THR A 53 2.98 12.88 7.78
CA THR A 53 3.00 11.48 8.23
C THR A 53 3.81 11.27 9.51
N VAL A 54 4.92 12.01 9.68
CA VAL A 54 5.74 12.00 10.90
C VAL A 54 4.94 12.56 12.08
N LEU A 55 4.25 13.69 11.87
CA LEU A 55 3.39 14.30 12.87
C LEU A 55 2.21 13.39 13.23
N LYS A 56 1.59 12.78 12.22
CA LYS A 56 0.48 11.85 12.41
C LYS A 56 0.90 10.59 13.14
N SER A 57 2.12 10.13 12.91
CA SER A 57 2.67 8.98 13.63
C SER A 57 2.84 9.24 15.13
N PHE A 58 3.18 10.48 15.54
CA PHE A 58 3.13 10.87 16.95
C PHE A 58 1.70 10.90 17.50
N GLU A 59 0.76 11.47 16.76
CA GLU A 59 -0.64 11.58 17.17
C GLU A 59 -1.28 10.20 17.37
N MET A 60 -1.08 9.30 16.41
CA MET A 60 -1.69 7.96 16.40
C MET A 60 -0.88 6.91 17.16
N ARG A 61 0.32 7.24 17.64
CA ARG A 61 1.24 6.33 18.35
C ARG A 61 1.61 5.08 17.56
N VAL A 62 1.59 5.19 16.24
CA VAL A 62 1.95 4.13 15.31
C VAL A 62 2.49 4.78 14.05
N LEU A 63 3.49 4.20 13.39
CA LEU A 63 3.99 4.68 12.11
C LEU A 63 2.87 4.64 11.04
N VAL A 64 2.59 5.76 10.39
CA VAL A 64 1.45 5.92 9.46
C VAL A 64 1.89 6.59 8.17
N GLY A 65 1.76 5.87 7.05
CA GLY A 65 1.91 6.42 5.71
C GLY A 65 0.71 7.24 5.23
N SER A 66 0.96 8.11 4.24
CA SER A 66 -0.04 9.03 3.67
C SER A 66 -1.19 8.29 2.97
N ASP A 67 -0.88 7.27 2.17
CA ASP A 67 -1.87 6.44 1.50
C ASP A 67 -2.72 5.67 2.51
N ALA A 68 -2.09 5.01 3.47
CA ALA A 68 -2.77 4.30 4.55
C ALA A 68 -3.75 5.22 5.29
N TYR A 69 -3.34 6.45 5.61
CA TYR A 69 -4.21 7.41 6.27
C TYR A 69 -5.43 7.80 5.42
N ARG A 70 -5.25 8.03 4.12
CA ARG A 70 -6.34 8.33 3.21
C ARG A 70 -7.32 7.17 3.10
N LEU A 71 -6.82 5.95 2.92
CA LEU A 71 -7.65 4.75 2.82
C LEU A 71 -8.39 4.44 4.12
N TRP A 72 -7.76 4.66 5.27
CA TRP A 72 -8.38 4.55 6.58
C TRP A 72 -9.54 5.53 6.77
N LYS A 73 -9.37 6.79 6.34
CA LYS A 73 -10.46 7.78 6.33
C LYS A 73 -11.59 7.42 5.36
N ALA A 74 -11.26 6.91 4.17
CA ALA A 74 -12.25 6.47 3.19
C ALA A 74 -13.04 5.24 3.66
N SER A 75 -12.45 4.43 4.54
CA SER A 75 -13.06 3.25 5.17
C SER A 75 -13.81 3.59 6.47
N ASP A 76 -14.21 4.85 6.66
CA ASP A 76 -14.87 5.38 7.88
C ASP A 76 -14.17 5.06 9.20
N GLN A 77 -12.88 4.73 9.17
CA GLN A 77 -12.09 4.42 10.36
C GLN A 77 -12.64 3.23 11.17
N VAL A 78 -13.32 2.29 10.50
CA VAL A 78 -13.95 1.12 11.15
C VAL A 78 -12.95 0.11 11.71
N GLU A 79 -11.75 0.06 11.13
CA GLU A 79 -10.61 -0.73 11.61
C GLU A 79 -9.45 0.17 12.06
N PRO A 80 -8.53 -0.33 12.90
CA PRO A 80 -7.26 0.34 13.16
C PRO A 80 -6.45 0.52 11.87
N ILE A 81 -5.74 1.65 11.74
CA ILE A 81 -4.97 1.97 10.53
C ILE A 81 -3.85 0.96 10.27
N GLU A 82 -3.28 0.41 11.33
CA GLU A 82 -2.23 -0.60 11.30
C GLU A 82 -2.72 -1.98 10.83
N VAL A 83 -4.03 -2.20 10.77
CA VAL A 83 -4.67 -3.39 10.19
C VAL A 83 -4.92 -3.15 8.71
N LEU A 84 -5.38 -1.95 8.32
CA LEU A 84 -5.55 -1.59 6.92
C LEU A 84 -4.22 -1.35 6.19
N SER A 85 -3.11 -1.20 6.92
CA SER A 85 -1.77 -1.12 6.37
C SER A 85 -0.76 -1.86 7.26
N PRO A 86 -0.68 -3.20 7.16
CA PRO A 86 0.09 -4.01 8.10
C PRO A 86 1.60 -3.80 8.01
N PHE A 87 2.15 -3.53 6.82
CA PHE A 87 3.58 -3.26 6.65
C PHE A 87 3.82 -1.87 6.05
N ASP A 88 4.58 -1.02 6.75
CA ASP A 88 4.83 0.35 6.31
C ASP A 88 6.29 0.78 6.57
N ILE A 89 6.89 1.48 5.62
CA ILE A 89 8.29 1.94 5.65
C ILE A 89 8.33 3.47 5.51
N LEU A 90 8.94 4.14 6.48
CA LEU A 90 9.28 5.55 6.38
C LEU A 90 10.71 5.69 5.84
N ILE A 91 10.82 6.29 4.66
CA ILE A 91 12.09 6.62 4.03
C ILE A 91 12.49 8.07 4.32
N VAL A 92 13.79 8.35 4.26
CA VAL A 92 14.37 9.66 4.51
C VAL A 92 15.44 9.97 3.46
N PRO A 93 15.51 11.19 2.91
CA PRO A 93 16.61 11.54 2.02
C PRO A 93 17.94 11.60 2.79
N PRO A 94 19.06 11.13 2.20
CA PRO A 94 20.38 11.37 2.77
C PRO A 94 20.75 12.86 2.70
N ASP A 95 21.71 13.27 3.53
CA ASP A 95 22.31 14.59 3.49
C ASP A 95 23.43 14.60 2.44
N SER A 96 23.25 15.36 1.36
CA SER A 96 24.22 15.41 0.25
C SER A 96 25.60 15.89 0.69
N GLU A 97 25.71 16.69 1.75
CA GLU A 97 27.01 17.11 2.31
C GLU A 97 27.74 15.94 3.00
N LYS A 98 27.00 14.97 3.54
CA LYS A 98 27.57 13.80 4.21
C LYS A 98 27.93 12.68 3.25
N THR A 99 27.11 12.48 2.22
CA THR A 99 27.25 11.35 1.30
C THR A 99 28.02 11.68 0.02
N GLY A 100 28.06 12.96 -0.39
CA GLY A 100 28.46 13.34 -1.74
C GLY A 100 27.36 13.02 -2.78
N PHE A 101 27.43 13.65 -3.95
CA PHE A 101 26.37 13.56 -4.97
C PHE A 101 26.22 12.18 -5.61
N ASP A 102 27.31 11.48 -5.93
CA ASP A 102 27.23 10.17 -6.58
C ASP A 102 26.54 9.15 -5.68
N ARG A 103 27.01 9.01 -4.43
CA ARG A 103 26.37 8.14 -3.43
C ARG A 103 24.96 8.60 -3.08
N TYR A 104 24.70 9.91 -3.06
CA TYR A 104 23.34 10.43 -2.86
C TYR A 104 22.40 9.88 -3.93
N LEU A 105 22.80 9.93 -5.21
CA LEU A 105 22.01 9.42 -6.33
C LEU A 105 21.77 7.90 -6.20
N ASP A 106 22.79 7.13 -5.87
CA ASP A 106 22.67 5.68 -5.64
C ASP A 106 21.67 5.35 -4.51
N ILE A 107 21.72 6.11 -3.40
CA ILE A 107 20.80 5.92 -2.26
C ILE A 107 19.36 6.26 -2.68
N VAL A 108 19.14 7.37 -3.39
CA VAL A 108 17.76 7.80 -3.71
C VAL A 108 17.06 6.89 -4.72
N GLU A 109 17.80 6.10 -5.50
CA GLU A 109 17.25 5.11 -6.44
C GLU A 109 16.72 3.84 -5.75
N ASN A 110 17.20 3.53 -4.54
CA ASN A 110 16.80 2.35 -3.79
C ASN A 110 15.97 2.73 -2.54
N LEU A 111 14.79 2.13 -2.41
CA LEU A 111 13.87 2.41 -1.31
C LEU A 111 14.41 1.95 0.04
N PHE A 112 15.01 0.75 0.10
CA PHE A 112 15.54 0.18 1.34
C PHE A 112 16.78 0.93 1.82
N SER A 113 17.61 1.44 0.90
CA SER A 113 18.76 2.30 1.24
C SER A 113 18.35 3.62 1.92
N GLN A 114 17.09 4.05 1.76
CA GLN A 114 16.54 5.25 2.42
C GLN A 114 15.68 4.92 3.64
N ALA A 115 15.47 3.65 3.98
CA ALA A 115 14.58 3.26 5.07
C ALA A 115 15.15 3.69 6.43
N ALA A 116 14.38 4.47 7.17
CA ALA A 116 14.76 4.99 8.48
C ALA A 116 13.93 4.38 9.61
N LEU A 117 12.63 4.20 9.39
CA LEU A 117 11.75 3.46 10.28
C LEU A 117 10.87 2.49 9.48
N ALA A 118 10.47 1.40 10.10
CA ALA A 118 9.48 0.49 9.55
C ALA A 118 8.52 0.01 10.64
N ARG A 119 7.38 -0.53 10.22
CA ARG A 119 6.40 -1.19 11.10
C ARG A 119 5.90 -2.46 10.43
N LEU A 120 5.85 -3.55 11.19
CA LEU A 120 5.05 -4.72 10.85
C LEU A 120 3.97 -4.95 11.91
N THR A 121 2.72 -5.08 11.49
CA THR A 121 1.58 -5.44 12.34
C THR A 121 1.21 -6.89 12.09
N LYS A 122 1.00 -7.63 13.18
CA LYS A 122 0.61 -9.03 13.18
C LYS A 122 -0.66 -9.24 13.99
N ILE A 123 -1.35 -10.34 13.70
CA ILE A 123 -2.41 -10.87 14.56
C ILE A 123 -1.76 -11.86 15.54
N GLU A 124 -1.87 -11.57 16.84
CA GLU A 124 -1.47 -12.46 17.92
C GLU A 124 -2.69 -12.79 18.78
N GLU A 125 -3.08 -14.08 18.78
CA GLU A 125 -4.28 -14.62 19.44
C GLU A 125 -5.57 -13.89 19.01
N HIS A 126 -5.93 -12.82 19.72
CA HIS A 126 -7.13 -12.01 19.50
C HIS A 126 -6.82 -10.51 19.48
N SER A 127 -5.57 -10.12 19.24
CA SER A 127 -5.15 -8.71 19.22
C SER A 127 -4.19 -8.40 18.07
N PHE A 128 -4.18 -7.14 17.66
CA PHE A 128 -3.19 -6.62 16.72
C PHE A 128 -1.97 -6.12 17.47
N LYS A 129 -0.78 -6.53 17.02
CA LYS A 129 0.50 -6.11 17.59
C LYS A 129 1.36 -5.50 16.50
N SER A 130 1.65 -4.21 16.63
CA SER A 130 2.62 -3.52 15.79
C SER A 130 4.00 -3.54 16.43
N LYS A 131 4.99 -4.02 15.70
CA LYS A 131 6.40 -3.88 16.04
C LYS A 131 7.04 -2.84 15.13
N HIS A 132 7.69 -1.85 15.73
CA HIS A 132 8.40 -0.78 15.03
C HIS A 132 9.89 -1.05 15.01
N TYR A 133 10.54 -0.59 13.95
CA TYR A 133 11.96 -0.78 13.70
C TYR A 133 12.63 0.53 13.30
N VAL A 134 13.91 0.68 13.61
CA VAL A 134 14.72 1.84 13.27
C VAL A 134 16.07 1.41 12.72
N ILE A 135 16.47 2.02 11.60
CA ILE A 135 17.78 1.80 10.97
C ILE A 135 18.64 3.02 11.29
N LYS A 136 19.50 2.90 12.30
CA LYS A 136 20.22 4.06 12.84
C LYS A 136 21.22 4.65 11.85
N ASP A 137 21.83 3.83 11.00
CA ASP A 137 22.80 4.32 10.03
C ASP A 137 22.15 5.23 9.00
N THR A 138 21.00 4.84 8.43
CA THR A 138 20.20 5.73 7.57
C THR A 138 19.81 7.02 8.29
N LEU A 139 19.42 6.95 9.57
CA LEU A 139 19.12 8.15 10.36
C LEU A 139 20.33 9.06 10.55
N ARG A 140 21.55 8.53 10.66
CA ARG A 140 22.78 9.32 10.82
C ARG A 140 23.15 10.05 9.52
N GLU A 141 22.82 9.44 8.38
CA GLU A 141 23.14 9.96 7.06
C GLU A 141 22.16 11.05 6.60
N THR A 142 20.97 11.17 7.18
CA THR A 142 20.03 12.26 6.84
C THR A 142 20.37 13.62 7.45
N THR A 143 19.67 14.68 7.03
CA THR A 143 19.86 16.06 7.51
C THR A 143 19.57 16.19 9.02
N ARG A 144 20.24 17.14 9.69
CA ARG A 144 20.11 17.35 11.15
C ARG A 144 18.65 17.52 11.65
N PRO A 145 17.76 18.28 10.96
CA PRO A 145 16.38 18.42 11.39
C PRO A 145 15.61 17.09 11.37
N LEU A 146 15.73 16.33 10.28
CA LEU A 146 15.08 15.02 10.13
C LEU A 146 15.65 14.02 11.14
N HIS A 147 16.97 13.96 11.29
CA HIS A 147 17.62 13.10 12.29
C HIS A 147 17.03 13.33 13.70
N ARG A 148 16.88 14.60 14.11
CA ARG A 148 16.38 14.96 15.44
C ARG A 148 14.94 14.49 15.66
N ILE A 149 14.04 14.78 14.72
CA ILE A 149 12.62 14.43 14.87
C ILE A 149 12.39 12.92 14.75
N LEU A 150 13.07 12.25 13.83
CA LEU A 150 12.92 10.81 13.61
C LEU A 150 13.54 9.99 14.74
N THR A 151 14.63 10.45 15.36
CA THR A 151 15.16 9.85 16.60
C THR A 151 14.18 10.00 17.77
N ARG A 152 13.44 11.11 17.84
CA ARG A 152 12.37 11.26 18.83
C ARG A 152 11.20 10.33 18.52
N LEU A 153 10.83 10.19 17.25
CA LEU A 153 9.74 9.31 16.83
C LEU A 153 10.08 7.84 17.10
N SER A 154 11.30 7.39 16.79
CA SER A 154 11.72 6.00 17.03
C SER A 154 11.66 5.64 18.52
N ARG A 155 12.11 6.53 19.41
CA ARG A 155 11.99 6.33 20.87
C ARG A 155 10.54 6.35 21.33
N PHE A 156 9.71 7.24 20.77
CA PHE A 156 8.30 7.35 21.12
C PHE A 156 7.51 6.08 20.74
N LEU A 157 7.82 5.51 19.57
CA LEU A 157 7.25 4.25 19.08
C LEU A 157 7.94 3.01 19.67
N GLN A 158 8.95 3.19 20.54
CA GLN A 158 9.74 2.09 21.11
C GLN A 158 10.33 1.16 20.03
N ALA A 159 10.82 1.76 18.94
CA ALA A 159 11.33 1.02 17.80
C ALA A 159 12.61 0.25 18.14
N GLU A 160 12.65 -1.00 17.70
CA GLU A 160 13.83 -1.88 17.80
C GLU A 160 14.87 -1.49 16.74
N GLU A 161 16.12 -1.42 17.15
CA GLU A 161 17.22 -1.18 16.23
C GLU A 161 17.53 -2.44 15.41
N ILE A 162 17.57 -2.28 14.10
CA ILE A 162 17.89 -3.34 13.14
C ILE A 162 18.78 -2.79 12.04
N GLU A 163 19.41 -3.69 11.28
CA GLU A 163 20.16 -3.34 10.07
C GLU A 163 19.26 -3.41 8.82
N ILE A 164 19.78 -2.92 7.68
CA ILE A 164 19.03 -2.94 6.41
C ILE A 164 18.74 -4.38 5.96
N GLU A 165 19.66 -5.30 6.20
CA GLU A 165 19.53 -6.72 5.87
C GLU A 165 18.37 -7.37 6.65
N ASP A 166 18.19 -7.00 7.93
CA ASP A 166 17.07 -7.46 8.74
C ASP A 166 15.74 -6.93 8.17
N LEU A 167 15.70 -5.66 7.75
CA LEU A 167 14.50 -5.08 7.13
C LEU A 167 14.14 -5.80 5.82
N LEU A 168 15.13 -6.15 5.00
CA LEU A 168 14.91 -6.94 3.78
C LEU A 168 14.33 -8.32 4.11
N GLN A 169 14.84 -8.99 5.15
CA GLN A 169 14.31 -10.27 5.62
C GLN A 169 12.88 -10.15 6.17
N ILE A 170 12.59 -9.09 6.93
CA ILE A 170 11.24 -8.79 7.43
C ILE A 170 10.30 -8.56 6.25
N SER A 171 10.71 -7.73 5.28
CA SER A 171 9.91 -7.46 4.08
C SER A 171 9.60 -8.75 3.32
N TYR A 172 10.60 -9.61 3.11
CA TYR A 172 10.44 -10.88 2.40
C TYR A 172 9.50 -11.85 3.13
N SER A 173 9.59 -11.93 4.47
CA SER A 173 8.80 -12.87 5.28
C SER A 173 7.43 -12.33 5.72
N SER A 174 7.16 -11.04 5.52
CA SER A 174 5.93 -10.38 5.98
C SER A 174 4.65 -10.90 5.32
N GLY A 175 4.73 -11.48 4.13
CA GLY A 175 3.56 -11.89 3.32
C GLY A 175 2.58 -12.79 4.09
N MET A 176 3.08 -13.75 4.86
CA MET A 176 2.20 -14.64 5.66
C MET A 176 1.43 -13.89 6.75
N GLU A 177 2.05 -12.89 7.39
CA GLU A 177 1.36 -12.10 8.43
C GLU A 177 0.36 -11.14 7.81
N ILE A 178 0.68 -10.61 6.64
CA ILE A 178 -0.21 -9.76 5.84
C ILE A 178 -1.42 -10.57 5.35
N ASP A 179 -1.21 -11.81 4.89
CA ASP A 179 -2.29 -12.71 4.47
C ASP A 179 -3.27 -12.95 5.62
N LYS A 180 -2.80 -13.25 6.85
CA LYS A 180 -3.67 -13.39 8.03
C LYS A 180 -4.51 -12.14 8.32
N VAL A 181 -3.92 -10.95 8.15
CA VAL A 181 -4.65 -9.68 8.31
C VAL A 181 -5.74 -9.53 7.26
N LEU A 182 -5.45 -9.87 6.01
CA LEU A 182 -6.43 -9.84 4.93
C LEU A 182 -7.53 -10.90 5.13
N GLU A 183 -7.21 -12.10 5.61
CA GLU A 183 -8.19 -13.12 5.99
C GLU A 183 -9.16 -12.59 7.04
N TYR A 184 -8.66 -12.01 8.13
CA TYR A 184 -9.49 -11.36 9.15
C TYR A 184 -10.43 -10.30 8.55
N LEU A 185 -9.93 -9.46 7.62
CA LEU A 185 -10.75 -8.42 6.99
C LEU A 185 -11.81 -9.02 6.05
N LEU A 186 -11.48 -10.08 5.32
CA LEU A 186 -12.41 -10.81 4.45
C LEU A 186 -13.47 -11.60 5.25
N GLU A 187 -13.19 -11.99 6.49
CA GLU A 187 -14.20 -12.58 7.37
C GLU A 187 -15.17 -11.54 7.93
N LYS A 188 -14.71 -10.29 8.09
CA LYS A 188 -15.44 -9.23 8.78
C LYS A 188 -16.24 -8.30 7.87
N HIS A 189 -15.76 -8.05 6.65
CA HIS A 189 -16.33 -7.07 5.72
C HIS A 189 -16.87 -7.72 4.46
N GLU A 190 -17.90 -7.12 3.86
CA GLU A 190 -18.49 -7.61 2.61
C GLU A 190 -17.59 -7.36 1.40
N LEU A 191 -16.83 -6.26 1.41
CA LEU A 191 -15.94 -5.86 0.32
C LEU A 191 -14.58 -5.39 0.85
N VAL A 192 -13.51 -6.06 0.42
CA VAL A 192 -12.13 -5.66 0.69
C VAL A 192 -11.47 -5.21 -0.60
N ILE A 193 -11.06 -3.94 -0.66
CA ILE A 193 -10.35 -3.37 -1.81
C ILE A 193 -8.87 -3.21 -1.47
N VAL A 194 -8.02 -4.04 -2.07
CA VAL A 194 -6.58 -4.08 -1.80
C VAL A 194 -5.83 -3.23 -2.82
N GLU A 195 -5.04 -2.28 -2.36
CA GLU A 195 -4.14 -1.48 -3.19
C GLU A 195 -2.72 -2.05 -3.20
N SER A 196 -2.18 -2.31 -4.39
CA SER A 196 -0.80 -2.80 -4.52
C SER A 196 0.26 -1.74 -4.24
N PHE A 197 1.45 -2.22 -3.88
CA PHE A 197 2.61 -1.36 -3.70
C PHE A 197 3.31 -1.11 -5.03
N ASN A 198 3.57 0.16 -5.38
CA ASN A 198 4.18 0.55 -6.65
C ASN A 198 3.47 -0.07 -7.88
N ASP A 199 4.21 -0.82 -8.71
CA ASP A 199 3.73 -1.57 -9.86
C ASP A 199 3.65 -3.08 -9.59
N ALA A 200 3.69 -3.52 -8.32
CA ALA A 200 3.53 -4.92 -7.98
C ALA A 200 2.17 -5.46 -8.48
N ALA A 201 2.22 -6.60 -9.16
CA ALA A 201 1.02 -7.25 -9.70
C ALA A 201 0.22 -8.01 -8.64
N CYS A 202 0.89 -8.46 -7.57
CA CYS A 202 0.26 -9.22 -6.48
C CYS A 202 0.98 -8.92 -5.17
N PRO A 203 0.38 -8.17 -4.23
CA PRO A 203 1.05 -7.77 -2.98
C PRO A 203 1.38 -8.94 -2.05
N THR A 204 0.54 -9.96 -2.04
CA THR A 204 0.66 -11.16 -1.21
C THR A 204 -0.23 -12.28 -1.77
N SER A 205 -0.05 -13.51 -1.32
CA SER A 205 -0.64 -14.70 -1.95
C SER A 205 -2.17 -14.67 -1.98
N ILE A 206 -2.83 -14.15 -0.95
CA ILE A 206 -4.31 -14.10 -0.92
C ILE A 206 -4.90 -13.24 -2.05
N CYS A 207 -4.15 -12.25 -2.54
CA CYS A 207 -4.57 -11.39 -3.65
C CYS A 207 -4.68 -12.13 -5.00
N LEU A 208 -4.11 -13.34 -5.13
CA LEU A 208 -4.35 -14.21 -6.28
C LEU A 208 -5.82 -14.62 -6.41
N ASN A 209 -6.57 -14.59 -5.31
CA ASN A 209 -7.99 -14.94 -5.28
C ASN A 209 -8.91 -13.72 -5.44
N ALA A 210 -8.38 -12.57 -5.88
CA ALA A 210 -9.22 -11.41 -6.17
C ALA A 210 -10.28 -11.76 -7.23
N ASP A 211 -11.52 -11.33 -7.02
CA ASP A 211 -12.63 -11.52 -7.96
C ASP A 211 -12.46 -10.67 -9.21
N ARG A 212 -11.87 -9.48 -9.01
CA ARG A 212 -11.58 -8.49 -10.04
C ARG A 212 -10.26 -7.79 -9.78
N VAL A 213 -9.59 -7.43 -10.87
CA VAL A 213 -8.39 -6.61 -10.82
C VAL A 213 -8.62 -5.32 -11.59
N ILE A 214 -8.32 -4.18 -10.98
CA ILE A 214 -8.47 -2.87 -11.59
C ILE A 214 -7.09 -2.26 -11.76
N LEU A 215 -6.64 -2.18 -13.01
CA LEU A 215 -5.43 -1.47 -13.39
C LEU A 215 -5.70 0.02 -13.48
N VAL A 216 -4.81 0.80 -12.88
CA VAL A 216 -4.84 2.26 -12.93
C VAL A 216 -3.65 2.78 -13.74
N THR A 217 -3.94 3.70 -14.64
CA THR A 217 -2.95 4.54 -15.33
C THR A 217 -3.37 6.00 -15.20
N PRO A 218 -2.46 6.97 -15.39
CA PRO A 218 -2.85 8.37 -15.49
C PRO A 218 -3.99 8.54 -16.51
N GLY A 219 -5.14 9.04 -16.03
CA GLY A 219 -6.33 9.32 -16.82
C GLY A 219 -7.20 8.12 -17.21
N LYS A 220 -6.88 6.87 -16.84
CA LYS A 220 -7.69 5.69 -17.18
C LYS A 220 -7.69 4.60 -16.11
N ALA A 221 -8.76 3.81 -16.11
CA ALA A 221 -8.87 2.56 -15.37
C ALA A 221 -9.31 1.43 -16.30
N TYR A 222 -8.84 0.22 -16.00
CA TYR A 222 -9.15 -0.99 -16.75
C TYR A 222 -9.54 -2.09 -15.77
N VAL A 223 -10.71 -2.70 -15.97
CA VAL A 223 -11.18 -3.81 -15.12
C VAL A 223 -10.92 -5.13 -15.82
N TYR A 224 -10.32 -6.08 -15.11
CA TYR A 224 -10.00 -7.43 -15.58
C TYR A 224 -10.72 -8.48 -14.73
N SER A 225 -10.93 -9.66 -15.34
CA SER A 225 -11.35 -10.85 -14.60
C SER A 225 -10.24 -11.30 -13.66
N GLY A 226 -10.57 -11.52 -12.39
CA GLY A 226 -9.63 -12.07 -11.42
C GLY A 226 -9.13 -13.46 -11.80
N VAL A 227 -10.00 -14.31 -12.34
CA VAL A 227 -9.66 -15.67 -12.79
C VAL A 227 -8.63 -15.65 -13.92
N GLU A 228 -8.83 -14.81 -14.93
CA GLU A 228 -7.88 -14.69 -16.05
C GLU A 228 -6.56 -14.06 -15.58
N TYR A 229 -6.63 -13.06 -14.69
CA TYR A 229 -5.45 -12.43 -14.10
C TYR A 229 -4.60 -13.43 -13.31
N LYS A 230 -5.24 -14.26 -12.47
CA LYS A 230 -4.61 -15.34 -11.71
C LYS A 230 -3.89 -16.33 -12.61
N LYS A 231 -4.54 -16.84 -13.65
CA LYS A 231 -3.92 -17.80 -14.61
C LYS A 231 -2.63 -17.23 -15.21
N VAL A 232 -2.63 -15.96 -15.61
CA VAL A 232 -1.45 -15.31 -16.16
C VAL A 232 -0.37 -15.16 -15.08
N LEU A 233 -0.73 -14.67 -13.87
CA LEU A 233 0.21 -14.55 -12.76
C LEU A 233 0.88 -15.87 -12.38
N GLU A 234 0.09 -16.95 -12.27
CA GLU A 234 0.59 -18.28 -11.92
C GLU A 234 1.65 -18.76 -12.93
N SER A 235 1.48 -18.46 -14.23
CA SER A 235 2.48 -18.80 -15.26
C SER A 235 3.83 -18.08 -15.11
N PHE A 236 3.87 -16.94 -14.41
CA PHE A 236 5.12 -16.26 -14.06
C PHE A 236 5.68 -16.69 -12.70
N SER A 237 4.80 -17.13 -11.79
CA SER A 237 5.15 -17.39 -10.39
C SER A 237 6.15 -18.53 -10.22
N GLU A 238 6.14 -19.52 -11.12
CA GLU A 238 7.10 -20.65 -11.13
C GLU A 238 8.56 -20.18 -11.26
N ILE A 239 8.79 -19.03 -11.91
CA ILE A 239 10.13 -18.51 -12.20
C ILE A 239 10.50 -17.35 -11.28
N LYS A 240 9.53 -16.50 -10.94
CA LYS A 240 9.79 -15.21 -10.26
C LYS A 240 9.21 -15.11 -8.85
N GLY A 241 8.43 -16.09 -8.39
CA GLY A 241 7.63 -15.95 -7.18
C GLY A 241 6.67 -14.75 -7.30
N LEU A 242 6.54 -13.94 -6.25
CA LEU A 242 5.70 -12.73 -6.24
C LEU A 242 6.40 -11.47 -6.77
N ASN A 243 7.65 -11.57 -7.25
CA ASN A 243 8.37 -10.45 -7.86
C ASN A 243 7.93 -10.23 -9.32
N ILE A 244 6.63 -10.06 -9.53
CA ILE A 244 5.99 -9.87 -10.83
C ILE A 244 5.42 -8.46 -10.91
N THR A 245 5.74 -7.75 -11.99
CA THR A 245 5.24 -6.39 -12.21
C THR A 245 3.96 -6.41 -13.03
N THR A 246 3.11 -5.43 -12.76
CA THR A 246 1.81 -5.25 -13.43
C THR A 246 1.96 -5.16 -14.96
N PRO A 247 2.95 -4.40 -15.53
CA PRO A 247 3.18 -4.37 -16.97
C PRO A 247 3.46 -5.73 -17.62
N GLU A 248 4.03 -6.69 -16.90
CA GLU A 248 4.29 -8.05 -17.44
C GLU A 248 2.99 -8.84 -17.60
N VAL A 249 2.10 -8.73 -16.62
CA VAL A 249 0.82 -9.47 -16.59
C VAL A 249 -0.17 -8.90 -17.59
N VAL A 250 -0.41 -7.59 -17.55
CA VAL A 250 -1.54 -6.98 -18.28
C VAL A 250 -1.36 -6.99 -19.80
N ARG A 251 -0.12 -7.17 -20.30
CA ARG A 251 0.17 -7.34 -21.74
C ARG A 251 -0.45 -8.61 -22.33
N LEU A 252 -0.75 -9.60 -21.49
CA LEU A 252 -1.31 -10.88 -21.90
C LEU A 252 -2.84 -10.95 -21.69
N LEU A 253 -3.45 -9.87 -21.22
CA LEU A 253 -4.86 -9.82 -20.85
C LEU A 253 -5.65 -8.79 -21.66
N LYS A 254 -6.96 -9.04 -21.78
CA LYS A 254 -7.91 -8.06 -22.33
C LYS A 254 -8.83 -7.57 -21.21
N PRO A 255 -9.03 -6.25 -21.08
CA PRO A 255 -9.92 -5.70 -20.05
C PRO A 255 -11.39 -5.94 -20.41
N ILE A 256 -12.20 -6.18 -19.39
CA ILE A 256 -13.67 -6.24 -19.44
C ILE A 256 -14.24 -4.83 -19.63
N LEU A 257 -13.66 -3.85 -18.92
CA LEU A 257 -14.03 -2.44 -19.00
C LEU A 257 -12.77 -1.59 -19.20
N THR A 258 -12.88 -0.58 -20.06
CA THR A 258 -11.95 0.55 -20.12
C THR A 258 -12.74 1.83 -19.89
N THR A 259 -12.26 2.69 -18.98
CA THR A 259 -12.89 3.98 -18.71
C THR A 259 -11.86 5.07 -18.48
N ASN A 260 -12.23 6.30 -18.78
CA ASN A 260 -11.44 7.47 -18.42
C ASN A 260 -11.65 7.81 -16.94
N LEU A 261 -10.60 8.32 -16.31
CA LEU A 261 -10.63 8.87 -14.95
C LEU A 261 -10.51 10.38 -15.02
N THR A 262 -11.39 11.06 -14.31
CA THR A 262 -11.36 12.52 -14.21
C THR A 262 -10.27 12.95 -13.22
N PRO A 263 -9.37 13.88 -13.59
CA PRO A 263 -8.46 14.51 -12.64
C PRO A 263 -9.24 15.22 -11.52
N LYS A 264 -8.73 15.14 -10.29
CA LYS A 264 -9.36 15.75 -9.11
C LYS A 264 -8.36 16.63 -8.37
N PRO A 265 -8.80 17.73 -7.74
CA PRO A 265 -7.93 18.52 -6.88
C PRO A 265 -7.55 17.72 -5.63
N SER A 266 -6.42 18.07 -5.02
CA SER A 266 -5.81 17.31 -3.93
C SER A 266 -6.73 17.14 -2.70
N ASN A 267 -7.66 18.09 -2.48
CA ASN A 267 -8.60 18.07 -1.36
C ASN A 267 -9.85 17.20 -1.61
N SER A 268 -10.04 16.67 -2.81
CA SER A 268 -11.19 15.80 -3.14
C SER A 268 -10.81 14.56 -3.96
N LEU A 269 -9.56 14.09 -3.82
CA LEU A 269 -9.06 12.90 -4.51
C LEU A 269 -9.92 11.64 -4.27
N ASP A 270 -10.55 11.57 -3.11
CA ASP A 270 -11.39 10.47 -2.65
C ASP A 270 -12.89 10.66 -2.96
N GLU A 271 -13.33 11.81 -3.48
CA GLU A 271 -14.74 12.01 -3.84
C GLU A 271 -15.11 11.18 -5.07
N PRO A 272 -16.10 10.27 -5.00
CA PRO A 272 -16.52 9.51 -6.15
C PRO A 272 -17.10 10.43 -7.24
N LYS A 273 -16.78 10.10 -8.49
CA LYS A 273 -17.34 10.70 -9.71
C LYS A 273 -18.10 9.61 -10.47
N ALA A 274 -18.85 9.97 -11.50
CA ALA A 274 -19.75 9.05 -12.20
C ALA A 274 -19.04 7.78 -12.75
N GLU A 275 -17.77 7.89 -13.16
CA GLU A 275 -16.97 6.75 -13.60
C GLU A 275 -16.71 5.72 -12.49
N ILE A 276 -16.67 6.15 -11.22
CA ILE A 276 -16.42 5.27 -10.07
C ILE A 276 -17.61 4.33 -9.87
N SER A 277 -18.82 4.87 -9.94
CA SER A 277 -20.06 4.09 -9.88
C SER A 277 -20.07 2.99 -10.94
N ARG A 278 -19.70 3.33 -12.19
CA ARG A 278 -19.62 2.39 -13.30
C ARG A 278 -18.54 1.32 -13.10
N ILE A 279 -17.36 1.70 -12.60
CA ILE A 279 -16.29 0.75 -12.28
C ILE A 279 -16.78 -0.23 -11.21
N LEU A 280 -17.40 0.28 -10.14
CA LEU A 280 -17.90 -0.53 -9.04
C LEU A 280 -18.99 -1.50 -9.50
N ASP A 281 -19.94 -1.05 -10.33
CA ASP A 281 -20.99 -1.92 -10.87
C ASP A 281 -20.41 -3.10 -11.64
N ILE A 282 -19.42 -2.87 -12.50
CA ILE A 282 -18.75 -3.94 -13.25
C ILE A 282 -17.90 -4.82 -12.32
N ALA A 283 -17.29 -4.23 -11.30
CA ALA A 283 -16.44 -4.97 -10.37
C ALA A 283 -17.27 -5.90 -9.44
N LEU A 284 -18.46 -5.47 -9.02
CA LEU A 284 -19.35 -6.26 -8.17
C LEU A 284 -20.14 -7.34 -8.96
N ASN A 285 -20.28 -7.17 -10.28
CA ASN A 285 -20.92 -8.18 -11.13
C ASN A 285 -19.92 -9.30 -11.47
N VAL A 286 -19.85 -10.31 -10.61
CA VAL A 286 -19.11 -11.55 -10.87
C VAL A 286 -19.97 -12.51 -11.69
N THR A 287 -20.01 -12.29 -13.01
CA THR A 287 -20.38 -13.33 -13.99
C THR A 287 -19.16 -14.15 -14.37
#